data_AF-A0A369AJU5-F1
#
_entry.id   AF-A0A369AJU5-F1
#
_cell.length_a   1.000
_cell.length_b   1.000
_cell.length_c   1.000
_cell.angle_alpha   90.00
_cell.angle_beta   90.00
_cell.angle_gamma   90.00
#
_symmetry.space_group_name_H-M   'P 1'
#
loop_
_entity.id
_entity.type
_entity.pdbx_description
1 polymer ?
#
loop_
_entity_poly.entity_id
_entity_poly.type
_entity_poly.pdbx_seq_one_letter_code
_entity_poly.pdbx_strand_id
1 'polypeptide(L)'
;MQNPFENTGFSMASLTAAINLLPNRYGRLEQLNLFPVKPVRTRQIIVEEFAGRLNLLPTRAPGSPGTVGERGQRKLRSFVIPHIPHDDVVLPEEVQGLRAFGSETEMEAIGGVMARHLETMRNKHAITLEHLRMGALKGEILDADGSTLVDLFDEFDITAQSVPFEFSTATDNGQLKGACLELLGLMEDGLAGEFSTGLHVLCSPEFFRALTTHKEVKTAYQNWQQGAVLINDMRAGFSYSGITFEEYRGQASYVKADGTLGTRRFIAAGEAHAFPVGTVDTFATYFAPADFNETVNTLGQPLYAKQEPRKFDRGTDLHTQSNPLPMCHRPGVLIKLTSA
;
A
#
# COMPACT_ATOMS: atom_id res chain seq x y z
N MET A 1 44.20 -10.55 -13.13
CA MET A 1 42.97 -11.12 -12.54
C MET A 1 41.86 -10.15 -12.86
N GLN A 2 40.81 -10.61 -13.54
CA GLN A 2 39.65 -9.78 -13.86
C GLN A 2 38.85 -9.58 -12.58
N ASN A 3 38.52 -8.34 -12.22
CA ASN A 3 37.73 -8.07 -11.03
C ASN A 3 36.37 -8.77 -11.20
N PRO A 4 35.99 -9.72 -10.32
CA PRO A 4 34.73 -10.44 -10.45
C PRO A 4 33.50 -9.51 -10.38
N PHE A 5 33.67 -8.27 -9.88
CA PHE A 5 32.64 -7.23 -9.81
C PHE A 5 32.51 -6.36 -11.07
N GLU A 6 33.48 -6.41 -12.00
CA GLU A 6 33.45 -5.66 -13.27
C GLU A 6 32.71 -6.41 -14.41
N ASN A 7 32.10 -7.54 -14.11
CA ASN A 7 31.38 -8.34 -15.10
C ASN A 7 30.05 -7.66 -15.50
N THR A 8 29.66 -7.73 -16.79
CA THR A 8 28.44 -7.09 -17.32
C THR A 8 27.16 -7.57 -16.64
N GLY A 9 27.20 -8.74 -16.00
CA GLY A 9 26.13 -9.26 -15.14
C GLY A 9 25.80 -8.39 -13.92
N PHE A 10 26.67 -7.46 -13.51
CA PHE A 10 26.47 -6.56 -12.38
C PHE A 10 26.28 -5.08 -12.78
N SER A 11 25.96 -4.82 -14.05
CA SER A 11 25.55 -3.49 -14.49
C SER A 11 24.30 -3.00 -13.74
N MET A 12 24.08 -1.68 -13.69
CA MET A 12 22.86 -1.10 -13.08
C MET A 12 21.58 -1.71 -13.68
N ALA A 13 21.55 -1.90 -15.01
CA ALA A 13 20.38 -2.45 -15.70
C ALA A 13 20.12 -3.92 -15.28
N SER A 14 21.15 -4.74 -15.14
CA SER A 14 21.01 -6.14 -14.74
C SER A 14 20.68 -6.28 -13.25
N LEU A 15 21.28 -5.46 -12.37
CA LEU A 15 20.94 -5.42 -10.94
C LEU A 15 19.51 -4.92 -10.71
N THR A 16 19.10 -3.90 -11.47
CA THR A 16 17.73 -3.37 -11.43
C THR A 16 16.72 -4.40 -11.94
N ALA A 17 17.04 -5.15 -13.00
CA ALA A 17 16.18 -6.26 -13.43
C ALA A 17 16.14 -7.41 -12.40
N ALA A 18 17.29 -7.78 -11.83
CA ALA A 18 17.40 -8.84 -10.85
C ALA A 18 16.67 -8.52 -9.55
N ILE A 19 16.85 -7.30 -9.02
CA ILE A 19 16.15 -6.88 -7.81
C ILE A 19 14.66 -6.89 -8.07
N ASN A 20 14.16 -6.43 -9.23
CA ASN A 20 12.73 -6.40 -9.57
C ASN A 20 12.12 -7.80 -9.81
N LEU A 21 12.89 -8.80 -10.23
CA LEU A 21 12.42 -10.18 -10.44
C LEU A 21 12.17 -10.95 -9.13
N LEU A 22 12.88 -10.60 -8.06
CA LEU A 22 12.69 -11.24 -6.75
C LEU A 22 11.21 -11.15 -6.34
N PRO A 23 10.58 -12.22 -5.81
CA PRO A 23 9.19 -12.13 -5.40
C PRO A 23 9.05 -11.18 -4.21
N ASN A 24 8.08 -10.27 -4.26
CA ASN A 24 7.72 -9.51 -3.07
C ASN A 24 7.00 -10.45 -2.09
N ARG A 25 7.60 -10.69 -0.92
CA ARG A 25 7.01 -11.53 0.13
C ARG A 25 6.13 -10.74 1.10
N TYR A 26 6.14 -9.41 1.00
CA TYR A 26 5.47 -8.53 1.95
C TYR A 26 4.41 -7.68 1.25
N GLY A 27 3.27 -7.52 1.92
CA GLY A 27 2.24 -6.56 1.55
C GLY A 27 0.90 -7.22 1.23
N ARG A 28 -0.08 -7.02 2.12
CA ARG A 28 -1.45 -7.51 1.88
C ARG A 28 -2.17 -6.59 0.90
N LEU A 29 -1.91 -5.29 0.96
CA LEU A 29 -2.46 -4.33 -0.01
C LEU A 29 -1.96 -4.61 -1.43
N GLU A 30 -0.75 -5.13 -1.58
CA GLU A 30 -0.23 -5.61 -2.86
C GLU A 30 -0.98 -6.84 -3.38
N GLN A 31 -1.28 -7.81 -2.51
CA GLN A 31 -2.07 -8.99 -2.88
C GLN A 31 -3.51 -8.65 -3.26
N LEU A 32 -4.08 -7.63 -2.62
CA LEU A 32 -5.40 -7.09 -2.97
C LEU A 32 -5.37 -6.31 -4.29
N ASN A 33 -4.18 -6.07 -4.86
CA ASN A 33 -3.95 -5.27 -6.07
C ASN A 33 -4.66 -3.91 -6.00
N LEU A 34 -4.74 -3.32 -4.80
CA LEU A 34 -5.52 -2.11 -4.56
C LEU A 34 -4.88 -0.90 -5.23
N PHE A 35 -3.55 -0.83 -5.26
CA PHE A 35 -2.81 0.29 -5.82
C PHE A 35 -2.06 -0.11 -7.10
N PRO A 36 -2.72 -0.06 -8.28
CA PRO A 36 -2.05 -0.32 -9.55
C PRO A 36 -0.86 0.63 -9.77
N VAL A 37 0.21 0.09 -10.36
CA VAL A 37 1.46 0.82 -10.60
C VAL A 37 1.30 1.74 -11.81
N LYS A 38 1.52 3.05 -11.61
CA LYS A 38 1.54 4.08 -12.66
C LYS A 38 2.95 4.71 -12.73
N PRO A 39 3.83 4.27 -13.65
CA PRO A 39 5.17 4.84 -13.77
C PRO A 39 5.10 6.27 -14.32
N VAL A 40 5.86 7.18 -13.73
CA VAL A 40 5.97 8.58 -14.15
C VAL A 40 7.41 8.93 -14.49
N ARG A 41 7.60 10.01 -15.25
CA ARG A 41 8.94 10.50 -15.67
C ARG A 41 9.47 11.61 -14.76
N THR A 42 8.62 12.20 -13.95
CA THR A 42 8.93 13.33 -13.09
C THR A 42 8.61 12.98 -11.64
N ARG A 43 9.38 13.55 -10.71
CA ARG A 43 9.13 13.41 -9.27
C ARG A 43 7.96 14.25 -8.78
N GLN A 44 7.53 15.22 -9.58
CA GLN A 44 6.30 15.97 -9.36
C GLN A 44 5.20 15.34 -10.21
N ILE A 45 4.10 14.97 -9.57
CA ILE A 45 2.88 14.55 -10.25
C ILE A 45 1.83 15.63 -10.08
N ILE A 46 1.06 15.86 -11.13
CA ILE A 46 -0.10 16.74 -11.09
C ILE A 46 -1.32 15.84 -11.21
N VAL A 47 -2.18 15.89 -10.20
CA VAL A 47 -3.47 15.21 -10.21
C VAL A 47 -4.52 16.24 -10.57
N GLU A 48 -5.24 15.98 -11.65
CA GLU A 48 -6.39 16.78 -12.03
C GLU A 48 -7.62 16.23 -11.32
N GLU A 49 -8.21 17.03 -10.45
CA GLU A 49 -9.51 16.72 -9.87
C GLU A 49 -10.58 17.09 -10.91
N PHE A 50 -11.16 16.07 -11.54
CA PHE A 50 -12.31 16.24 -12.42
C PHE A 50 -13.58 15.96 -11.64
N ALA A 51 -14.22 17.01 -11.12
CA ALA A 51 -15.59 16.95 -10.62
C ALA A 51 -16.57 16.77 -11.79
N GLY A 52 -16.50 15.62 -12.46
CA GLY A 52 -17.37 15.24 -13.54
C GLY A 52 -18.75 14.93 -13.01
N ARG A 53 -19.60 15.95 -12.86
CA ARG A 53 -21.00 15.78 -12.52
C ARG A 53 -21.65 14.93 -13.62
N LEU A 54 -22.01 13.68 -13.30
CA LEU A 54 -22.86 12.86 -14.17
C LEU A 54 -24.25 13.49 -14.18
N ASN A 55 -24.46 14.47 -15.06
CA ASN A 55 -25.76 15.09 -15.25
C ASN A 55 -26.58 14.27 -16.24
N LEU A 56 -27.84 13.98 -15.89
CA LEU A 56 -28.80 13.42 -16.82
C LEU A 56 -28.97 14.39 -18.00
N LEU A 57 -28.77 13.89 -19.22
CA LEU A 57 -29.03 14.65 -20.42
C LEU A 57 -30.55 14.77 -20.62
N PRO A 58 -31.12 15.98 -20.78
CA PRO A 58 -32.55 16.12 -21.04
C PRO A 58 -32.89 15.53 -22.40
N THR A 59 -33.95 14.72 -22.47
CA THR A 59 -34.49 14.24 -23.75
C THR A 59 -35.04 15.43 -24.53
N ARG A 60 -34.67 15.53 -25.81
CA ARG A 60 -35.15 16.59 -26.72
C ARG A 60 -35.75 15.97 -27.97
N ALA A 61 -36.68 16.68 -28.61
CA ALA A 61 -37.32 16.23 -29.84
C ALA A 61 -36.28 16.07 -30.97
N PRO A 62 -36.44 15.09 -31.88
CA PRO A 62 -35.57 14.95 -33.05
C PRO A 62 -35.46 16.27 -33.83
N GLY A 63 -34.23 16.75 -34.04
CA GLY A 63 -33.96 18.05 -34.71
C GLY A 63 -33.68 19.22 -33.77
N SER A 64 -33.79 19.05 -32.45
CA SER A 64 -33.42 20.08 -31.47
C SER A 64 -31.89 20.26 -31.40
N PRO A 65 -31.38 21.49 -31.16
CA PRO A 65 -29.97 21.68 -30.85
C PRO A 65 -29.59 20.88 -29.59
N GLY A 66 -28.48 20.15 -29.69
CA GLY A 66 -27.96 19.30 -28.63
C GLY A 66 -27.58 20.10 -27.38
N THR A 67 -27.65 19.45 -26.22
CA THR A 67 -27.21 20.04 -24.96
C THR A 67 -25.69 20.23 -25.00
N VAL A 68 -25.22 21.44 -24.74
CA VAL A 68 -23.78 21.72 -24.65
C VAL A 68 -23.31 21.23 -23.28
N GLY A 69 -22.31 20.35 -23.26
CA GLY A 69 -21.72 19.89 -22.00
C GLY A 69 -21.00 21.04 -21.31
N GLU A 70 -21.44 21.39 -20.10
CA GLU A 70 -20.66 22.26 -19.21
C GLU A 70 -19.37 21.51 -18.84
N ARG A 71 -18.22 22.09 -19.16
CA ARG A 71 -16.93 21.54 -18.75
C ARG A 71 -16.73 21.90 -17.27
N GLY A 72 -16.69 20.89 -16.40
CA GLY A 72 -16.31 21.08 -15.01
C GLY A 72 -14.99 21.83 -14.88
N GLN A 73 -14.90 22.75 -13.93
CA GLN A 73 -13.65 23.44 -13.62
C GLN A 73 -12.65 22.41 -13.09
N ARG A 74 -11.42 22.42 -13.63
CA ARG A 74 -10.35 21.51 -13.21
C ARG A 74 -9.57 22.16 -12.08
N LYS A 75 -9.44 21.47 -10.94
CA LYS A 75 -8.50 21.87 -9.89
C LYS A 75 -7.24 21.03 -10.04
N LEU A 76 -6.10 21.69 -10.20
CA LEU A 76 -4.80 21.03 -10.32
C LEU A 76 -4.15 21.00 -8.94
N ARG A 77 -3.71 19.81 -8.52
CA ARG A 77 -2.97 19.62 -7.26
C ARG A 77 -1.65 18.94 -7.58
N SER A 78 -0.55 19.49 -7.08
CA SER A 78 0.79 18.95 -7.32
C SER A 78 1.30 18.22 -6.10
N PHE A 79 1.76 16.99 -6.28
CA PHE A 79 2.35 16.19 -5.21
C PHE A 79 3.80 15.86 -5.55
N VAL A 80 4.63 15.81 -4.51
CA VAL A 80 6.06 15.50 -4.60
C VAL A 80 6.27 14.06 -4.16
N ILE A 81 6.83 13.24 -5.05
CA ILE A 81 7.14 11.83 -4.76
C ILE A 81 8.35 11.77 -3.79
N PRO A 82 8.24 11.03 -2.67
CA PRO A 82 9.33 10.86 -1.72
C PRO A 82 10.45 10.01 -2.33
N HIS A 83 11.66 10.17 -1.78
CA HIS A 83 12.85 9.45 -2.21
C HIS A 83 13.37 8.60 -1.05
N ILE A 84 13.52 7.29 -1.28
CA ILE A 84 13.92 6.32 -0.25
C ILE A 84 15.24 5.67 -0.69
N PRO A 85 16.40 6.23 -0.32
CA PRO A 85 17.69 5.60 -0.55
C PRO A 85 18.01 4.58 0.55
N HIS A 86 18.68 3.49 0.18
CA HIS A 86 19.20 2.50 1.11
C HIS A 86 20.53 1.95 0.62
N ASP A 87 21.57 2.18 1.44
CA ASP A 87 22.94 1.72 1.21
C ASP A 87 23.26 0.47 2.04
N ASP A 88 24.09 -0.39 1.47
CA ASP A 88 24.71 -1.54 2.14
C ASP A 88 26.11 -1.77 1.57
N VAL A 89 26.89 -2.63 2.22
CA VAL A 89 28.29 -2.89 1.86
C VAL A 89 28.52 -4.38 1.84
N VAL A 90 29.20 -4.86 0.81
CA VAL A 90 29.74 -6.22 0.75
C VAL A 90 31.24 -6.17 0.96
N LEU A 91 31.70 -6.64 2.11
CA LEU A 91 33.13 -6.67 2.45
C LEU A 91 33.80 -7.97 2.00
N PRO A 92 35.10 -7.94 1.64
CA PRO A 92 35.82 -9.16 1.25
C PRO A 92 35.85 -10.23 2.35
N GLU A 93 35.82 -9.82 3.61
CA GLU A 93 35.78 -10.72 4.78
C GLU A 93 34.48 -11.50 4.88
N GLU A 94 33.36 -10.93 4.38
CA GLU A 94 32.07 -11.62 4.36
C GLU A 94 32.04 -12.67 3.25
N VAL A 95 32.69 -12.41 2.12
CA VAL A 95 32.84 -13.39 1.04
C VAL A 95 33.85 -14.48 1.40
N GLN A 96 34.89 -14.15 2.17
CA GLN A 96 35.92 -15.11 2.58
C GLN A 96 35.45 -15.99 3.74
N GLY A 97 35.22 -17.27 3.44
CA GLY A 97 34.94 -18.29 4.46
C GLY A 97 33.47 -18.58 4.72
N LEU A 98 32.54 -17.94 4.00
CA LEU A 98 31.13 -18.34 3.99
C LEU A 98 30.95 -19.64 3.18
N ARG A 99 30.38 -20.65 3.83
CA ARG A 99 29.93 -21.90 3.21
C ARG A 99 28.56 -21.67 2.56
N ALA A 100 28.35 -22.21 1.37
CA ALA A 100 27.04 -22.15 0.70
C ALA A 100 25.96 -22.84 1.57
N PHE A 101 24.80 -22.22 1.71
CA PHE A 101 23.69 -22.78 2.46
C PHE A 101 23.24 -24.12 1.84
N GLY A 102 23.37 -25.22 2.59
CA GLY A 102 23.01 -26.57 2.14
C GLY A 102 24.14 -27.44 1.56
N SER A 103 25.40 -26.97 1.58
CA SER A 103 26.57 -27.76 1.17
C SER A 103 27.68 -27.74 2.23
N GLU A 104 28.27 -28.90 2.52
CA GLU A 104 29.38 -29.00 3.47
C GLU A 104 30.75 -28.63 2.86
N THR A 105 30.86 -28.59 1.52
CA THR A 105 32.15 -28.53 0.82
C THR A 105 32.33 -27.35 -0.14
N GLU A 106 31.26 -26.63 -0.50
CA GLU A 106 31.36 -25.52 -1.46
C GLU A 106 31.41 -24.15 -0.78
N MET A 107 32.43 -23.36 -1.15
CA MET A 107 32.51 -21.93 -0.81
C MET A 107 31.38 -21.17 -1.50
N GLU A 108 30.73 -20.26 -0.78
CA GLU A 108 29.65 -19.44 -1.36
C GLU A 108 30.22 -18.54 -2.47
N ALA A 109 29.64 -18.63 -3.67
CA ALA A 109 30.01 -17.74 -4.77
C ALA A 109 29.62 -16.28 -4.41
N ILE A 110 30.45 -15.31 -4.81
CA ILE A 110 30.21 -13.86 -4.62
C ILE A 110 28.78 -13.45 -5.03
N GLY A 111 28.23 -14.07 -6.09
CA GLY A 111 26.87 -13.83 -6.54
C GLY A 111 25.78 -14.22 -5.52
N GLY A 112 26.00 -15.23 -4.68
CA GLY A 112 25.06 -15.67 -3.64
C GLY A 112 24.98 -14.67 -2.48
N VAL A 113 26.14 -14.19 -2.01
CA VAL A 113 26.21 -13.13 -0.99
C VAL A 113 25.52 -11.87 -1.51
N MET A 114 25.87 -11.44 -2.73
CA MET A 114 25.24 -10.29 -3.38
C MET A 114 23.71 -10.41 -3.48
N ALA A 115 23.21 -11.58 -3.90
CA ALA A 115 21.77 -11.84 -3.99
C ALA A 115 21.08 -11.77 -2.62
N ARG A 116 21.71 -12.23 -1.54
CA ARG A 116 21.18 -12.16 -0.17
C ARG A 116 21.07 -10.71 0.34
N HIS A 117 22.08 -9.88 0.06
CA HIS A 117 22.01 -8.45 0.37
C HIS A 117 20.88 -7.77 -0.41
N LEU A 118 20.79 -8.01 -1.73
CA LEU A 118 19.70 -7.49 -2.56
C LEU A 118 18.31 -7.95 -2.09
N GLU A 119 18.16 -9.21 -1.68
CA GLU A 119 16.90 -9.74 -1.11
C GLU A 119 16.54 -9.00 0.19
N THR A 120 17.51 -8.78 1.07
CA THR A 120 17.31 -8.06 2.34
C THR A 120 16.91 -6.61 2.09
N MET A 121 17.59 -5.93 1.17
CA MET A 121 17.30 -4.54 0.79
C MET A 121 15.92 -4.42 0.14
N ARG A 122 15.57 -5.35 -0.77
CA ARG A 122 14.23 -5.41 -1.35
C ARG A 122 13.15 -5.59 -0.29
N ASN A 123 13.35 -6.47 0.69
CA ASN A 123 12.37 -6.70 1.75
C ASN A 123 12.12 -5.42 2.58
N LYS A 124 13.17 -4.63 2.87
CA LYS A 124 13.03 -3.33 3.56
C LYS A 124 12.23 -2.33 2.73
N HIS A 125 12.52 -2.23 1.44
CA HIS A 125 11.74 -1.38 0.52
C HIS A 125 10.28 -1.81 0.42
N ALA A 126 10.01 -3.12 0.37
CA ALA A 126 8.65 -3.64 0.32
C ALA A 126 7.83 -3.32 1.58
N ILE A 127 8.42 -3.44 2.77
CA ILE A 127 7.76 -3.08 4.04
C ILE A 127 7.48 -1.57 4.08
N THR A 128 8.42 -0.76 3.60
CA THR A 128 8.25 0.70 3.54
C THR A 128 7.15 1.10 2.55
N LEU A 129 7.09 0.46 1.38
CA LEU A 129 6.01 0.66 0.42
C LEU A 129 4.64 0.29 0.99
N GLU A 130 4.55 -0.83 1.70
CA GLU A 130 3.30 -1.22 2.38
C GLU A 130 2.92 -0.19 3.45
N HIS A 131 3.88 0.34 4.21
CA HIS A 131 3.62 1.40 5.18
C HIS A 131 3.03 2.65 4.51
N LEU A 132 3.60 3.11 3.40
CA LEU A 132 3.09 4.25 2.64
C LEU A 132 1.69 3.98 2.06
N ARG A 133 1.44 2.76 1.54
CA ARG A 133 0.11 2.37 1.03
C ARG A 133 -0.94 2.34 2.14
N MET A 134 -0.57 1.83 3.32
CA MET A 134 -1.44 1.90 4.50
C MET A 134 -1.72 3.34 4.91
N GLY A 135 -0.73 4.24 4.83
CA GLY A 135 -0.94 5.67 5.05
C GLY A 135 -1.94 6.27 4.05
N ALA A 136 -1.74 6.01 2.75
CA ALA A 136 -2.66 6.47 1.71
C ALA A 136 -4.10 5.94 1.88
N LEU A 137 -4.26 4.73 2.44
CA LEU A 137 -5.56 4.14 2.77
C LEU A 137 -6.23 4.80 3.99
N LYS A 138 -5.43 5.34 4.92
CA LYS A 138 -5.93 6.14 6.05
C LYS A 138 -6.27 7.57 5.66
N GLY A 139 -5.81 8.03 4.51
CA GLY A 139 -5.88 9.42 4.09
C GLY A 139 -4.66 10.26 4.49
N GLU A 140 -3.75 9.73 5.31
CA GLU A 140 -2.53 10.44 5.73
C GLU A 140 -1.29 9.58 5.43
N ILE A 141 -0.47 10.04 4.49
CA ILE A 141 0.78 9.38 4.14
C ILE A 141 1.84 9.86 5.14
N LEU A 142 2.30 8.95 5.99
CA LEU A 142 3.32 9.21 6.99
C LEU A 142 4.69 8.69 6.53
N ASP A 143 5.74 9.38 6.94
CA ASP A 143 7.11 8.90 6.83
C ASP A 143 7.43 7.85 7.92
N ALA A 144 8.58 7.19 7.81
CA ALA A 144 9.06 6.23 8.79
C ALA A 144 9.12 6.80 10.22
N ASP A 145 9.49 8.07 10.36
CA ASP A 145 9.55 8.79 11.65
C ASP A 145 8.16 9.19 12.19
N GLY A 146 7.12 9.10 11.37
CA GLY A 146 5.76 9.52 11.69
C GLY A 146 5.46 10.99 11.41
N SER A 147 6.34 11.71 10.73
CA SER A 147 6.00 12.99 10.11
C SER A 147 5.02 12.79 8.97
N THR A 148 4.05 13.68 8.84
CA THR A 148 3.10 13.66 7.72
C THR A 148 3.79 14.14 6.45
N LEU A 149 3.86 13.29 5.43
CA LEU A 149 4.36 13.64 4.10
C LEU A 149 3.27 14.34 3.29
N VAL A 150 2.07 13.75 3.26
CA VAL A 150 0.91 14.27 2.54
C VAL A 150 -0.34 13.89 3.32
N ASP A 151 -1.14 14.90 3.66
CA ASP A 151 -2.51 14.70 4.14
C ASP A 151 -3.47 14.83 2.95
N LEU A 152 -4.11 13.73 2.56
CA LEU A 152 -5.04 13.68 1.44
C LEU A 152 -6.38 14.36 1.78
N PHE A 153 -6.79 14.42 3.05
CA PHE A 153 -8.03 15.09 3.42
C PHE A 153 -7.89 16.60 3.32
N ASP A 154 -6.80 17.15 3.86
CA ASP A 154 -6.50 18.58 3.76
C ASP A 154 -6.23 18.99 2.30
N GLU A 155 -5.45 18.18 1.58
CA GLU A 155 -5.16 18.46 0.18
C GLU A 155 -6.44 18.42 -0.65
N PHE A 156 -7.35 17.45 -0.47
CA PHE A 156 -8.58 17.40 -1.25
C PHE A 156 -9.73 18.27 -0.71
N ASP A 157 -9.56 18.92 0.45
CA ASP A 157 -10.61 19.70 1.15
C ASP A 157 -11.84 18.83 1.47
N ILE A 158 -11.59 17.61 1.95
CA ILE A 158 -12.61 16.62 2.33
C ILE A 158 -12.51 16.34 3.81
N THR A 159 -13.64 16.42 4.53
CA THR A 159 -13.69 16.06 5.95
C THR A 159 -13.58 14.54 6.14
N ALA A 160 -12.61 14.10 6.94
CA ALA A 160 -12.44 12.70 7.31
C ALA A 160 -13.70 12.16 8.01
N GLN A 161 -14.22 11.03 7.53
CA GLN A 161 -15.40 10.38 8.10
C GLN A 161 -14.97 9.28 9.08
N SER A 162 -15.61 9.27 10.25
CA SER A 162 -15.42 8.25 11.27
C SER A 162 -16.77 7.70 11.71
N VAL A 163 -16.96 6.39 11.61
CA VAL A 163 -18.18 5.70 12.03
C VAL A 163 -17.88 4.86 13.28
N PRO A 164 -18.51 5.17 14.43
CA PRO A 164 -18.37 4.35 15.62
C PRO A 164 -19.16 3.04 15.46
N PHE A 165 -18.49 1.93 15.74
CA PHE A 165 -19.11 0.62 15.89
C PHE A 165 -19.17 0.32 17.38
N GLU A 166 -20.37 0.44 17.93
CA GLU A 166 -20.66 -0.04 19.28
C GLU A 166 -20.61 -1.57 19.26
N PHE A 167 -19.95 -2.18 20.26
CA PHE A 167 -19.95 -3.63 20.44
C PHE A 167 -20.54 -4.04 21.80
N SER A 168 -21.03 -3.07 22.57
CA SER A 168 -21.58 -3.28 23.90
C SER A 168 -23.04 -3.78 23.83
N THR A 169 -23.27 -5.03 24.25
CA THR A 169 -24.57 -5.72 24.16
C THR A 169 -25.73 -5.07 24.92
N ALA A 170 -25.44 -4.10 25.79
CA ALA A 170 -26.46 -3.31 26.51
C ALA A 170 -26.99 -2.12 25.68
N THR A 171 -26.21 -1.63 24.71
CA THR A 171 -26.48 -0.38 23.98
C THR A 171 -26.78 -0.64 22.50
N ASP A 172 -26.23 -1.73 21.95
CA ASP A 172 -26.25 -2.04 20.51
C ASP A 172 -27.65 -2.30 19.94
N ASN A 173 -28.59 -2.79 20.77
CA ASN A 173 -30.00 -3.07 20.42
C ASN A 173 -30.25 -3.79 19.06
N GLY A 174 -29.23 -4.46 18.53
CA GLY A 174 -29.25 -5.10 17.22
C GLY A 174 -29.06 -4.19 16.00
N GLN A 175 -28.29 -3.11 16.15
CA GLN A 175 -28.07 -2.10 15.10
C GLN A 175 -26.76 -2.28 14.33
N LEU A 176 -25.98 -3.34 14.57
CA LEU A 176 -24.73 -3.59 13.83
C LEU A 176 -24.99 -3.70 12.32
N LYS A 177 -26.10 -4.33 11.92
CA LYS A 177 -26.53 -4.37 10.52
C LYS A 177 -26.86 -2.97 9.98
N GLY A 178 -27.44 -2.10 10.82
CA GLY A 178 -27.72 -0.70 10.48
C GLY A 178 -26.43 0.07 10.23
N ALA A 179 -25.43 -0.06 11.12
CA ALA A 179 -24.11 0.55 10.96
C ALA A 179 -23.40 0.06 9.69
N CYS A 180 -23.51 -1.23 9.35
CA CYS A 180 -22.99 -1.74 8.07
C CYS A 180 -23.70 -1.13 6.85
N LEU A 181 -25.03 -0.96 6.89
CA LEU A 181 -25.77 -0.35 5.79
C LEU A 181 -25.47 1.14 5.65
N GLU A 182 -25.29 1.86 6.77
CA GLU A 182 -24.85 3.25 6.78
C GLU A 182 -23.45 3.39 6.19
N LEU A 183 -22.53 2.50 6.54
CA LEU A 183 -21.19 2.46 5.98
C LEU A 183 -21.21 2.26 4.45
N LEU A 184 -22.09 1.38 3.95
CA LEU A 184 -22.29 1.19 2.51
C LEU A 184 -22.85 2.46 1.85
N GLY A 185 -23.82 3.13 2.49
CA GLY A 185 -24.38 4.39 1.98
C GLY A 185 -23.36 5.51 1.88
N LEU A 186 -22.57 5.72 2.95
CA LEU A 186 -21.50 6.73 2.98
C LEU A 186 -20.45 6.47 1.89
N MET A 187 -20.13 5.20 1.65
CA MET A 187 -19.20 4.80 0.61
C MET A 187 -19.78 5.02 -0.80
N GLU A 188 -21.05 4.69 -1.03
CA GLU A 188 -21.73 4.96 -2.30
C GLU A 188 -21.79 6.46 -2.61
N ASP A 189 -22.07 7.29 -1.60
CA ASP A 189 -22.03 8.75 -1.71
C ASP A 189 -20.61 9.26 -2.02
N GLY A 190 -19.58 8.66 -1.40
CA GLY A 190 -18.17 9.00 -1.62
C GLY A 190 -17.63 8.61 -2.99
N LEU A 191 -18.19 7.58 -3.64
CA LEU A 191 -17.76 7.13 -4.98
C LEU A 191 -18.12 8.12 -6.10
N ALA A 192 -19.12 8.98 -5.88
CA ALA A 192 -19.47 10.11 -6.75
C ALA A 192 -19.47 9.81 -8.27
N GLY A 193 -20.00 8.64 -8.67
CA GLY A 193 -20.10 8.21 -10.07
C GLY A 193 -19.03 7.20 -10.54
N GLU A 194 -18.16 6.72 -9.66
CA GLU A 194 -17.29 5.57 -9.92
C GLU A 194 -17.94 4.24 -9.48
N PHE A 195 -17.52 3.14 -10.10
CA PHE A 195 -18.00 1.80 -9.75
C PHE A 195 -17.05 1.11 -8.77
N SER A 196 -17.60 0.42 -7.78
CA SER A 196 -16.87 -0.52 -6.92
C SER A 196 -17.50 -1.90 -7.02
N THR A 197 -16.69 -2.96 -6.92
CA THR A 197 -17.20 -4.35 -6.91
C THR A 197 -17.55 -4.85 -5.50
N GLY A 198 -17.05 -4.19 -4.46
CA GLY A 198 -17.38 -4.49 -3.08
C GLY A 198 -16.64 -3.59 -2.09
N LEU A 199 -17.03 -3.68 -0.83
CA LEU A 199 -16.40 -2.98 0.28
C LEU A 199 -15.51 -3.94 1.07
N HIS A 200 -14.26 -3.55 1.28
CA HIS A 200 -13.31 -4.28 2.10
C HIS A 200 -12.89 -3.45 3.29
N VAL A 201 -12.79 -4.10 4.44
CA VAL A 201 -12.44 -3.47 5.72
C VAL A 201 -11.26 -4.21 6.31
N LEU A 202 -10.14 -3.50 6.46
CA LEU A 202 -9.01 -4.01 7.22
C LEU A 202 -9.17 -3.59 8.67
N CYS A 203 -9.18 -4.56 9.58
CA CYS A 203 -9.45 -4.33 10.99
C CYS A 203 -8.34 -4.84 11.90
N SER A 204 -8.20 -4.18 13.05
CA SER A 204 -7.34 -4.63 14.12
C SER A 204 -7.84 -5.95 14.74
N PRO A 205 -6.97 -6.77 15.34
CA PRO A 205 -7.37 -7.99 16.03
C PRO A 205 -8.43 -7.79 17.10
N GLU A 206 -8.38 -6.64 17.79
CA GLU A 206 -9.31 -6.27 18.84
C GLU A 206 -10.70 -5.99 18.26
N PHE A 207 -10.79 -5.23 17.16
CA PHE A 207 -12.05 -4.95 16.45
C PHE A 207 -12.65 -6.23 15.85
N PHE A 208 -11.83 -7.05 15.20
CA PHE A 208 -12.29 -8.31 14.59
C PHE A 208 -12.85 -9.29 15.63
N ARG A 209 -12.21 -9.37 16.80
CA ARG A 209 -12.70 -10.19 17.92
C ARG A 209 -14.03 -9.65 18.45
N ALA A 210 -14.17 -8.34 18.61
CA ALA A 210 -15.42 -7.72 19.04
C ALA A 210 -16.55 -8.03 18.05
N LEU A 211 -16.30 -7.86 16.75
CA LEU A 211 -17.26 -8.16 15.68
C LEU A 211 -17.70 -9.64 15.69
N THR A 212 -16.75 -10.57 15.71
CA THR A 212 -17.05 -12.02 15.66
C THR A 212 -17.68 -12.56 16.94
N THR A 213 -17.45 -11.91 18.09
CA THR A 213 -18.04 -12.32 19.36
C THR A 213 -19.44 -11.76 19.60
N HIS A 214 -19.85 -10.73 18.84
CA HIS A 214 -21.14 -10.08 18.96
C HIS A 214 -22.31 -11.05 18.74
N LYS A 215 -23.40 -10.86 19.50
CA LYS A 215 -24.53 -11.80 19.54
C LYS A 215 -25.22 -11.92 18.19
N GLU A 216 -25.43 -10.80 17.49
CA GLU A 216 -26.10 -10.80 16.19
C GLU A 216 -25.30 -11.53 15.12
N VAL A 217 -23.99 -11.29 15.09
CA VAL A 217 -23.08 -11.94 14.16
C VAL A 217 -23.09 -13.44 14.41
N LYS A 218 -22.97 -13.87 15.67
CA LYS A 218 -23.09 -15.30 16.02
C LYS A 218 -24.43 -15.89 15.58
N THR A 219 -25.55 -15.21 15.82
CA THR A 219 -26.87 -15.73 15.42
C THR A 219 -27.04 -15.78 13.90
N ALA A 220 -26.59 -14.76 13.16
CA ALA A 220 -26.68 -14.72 11.71
C ALA A 220 -25.91 -15.89 11.07
N TYR A 221 -24.71 -16.19 11.58
CA TYR A 221 -23.89 -17.28 11.07
C TYR A 221 -24.33 -18.66 11.56
N GLN A 222 -24.81 -18.80 12.79
CA GLN A 222 -25.43 -20.05 13.26
C GLN A 222 -26.61 -20.46 12.37
N ASN A 223 -27.40 -19.48 11.92
CA ASN A 223 -28.55 -19.70 11.05
C ASN A 223 -28.15 -19.95 9.59
N TRP A 224 -27.07 -19.33 9.10
CA TRP A 224 -26.66 -19.41 7.70
C TRP A 224 -25.75 -20.60 7.36
N GLN A 225 -24.88 -21.04 8.29
CA GLN A 225 -23.80 -21.97 7.97
C GLN A 225 -23.48 -22.94 9.12
N GLN A 226 -24.47 -23.75 9.54
CA GLN A 226 -24.42 -24.76 10.62
C GLN A 226 -23.01 -25.39 10.83
N GLY A 227 -22.14 -24.73 11.62
CA GLY A 227 -20.83 -25.24 12.02
C GLY A 227 -19.59 -24.86 11.17
N ALA A 228 -19.71 -24.29 9.97
CA ALA A 228 -18.52 -23.98 9.13
C ALA A 228 -17.61 -22.88 9.74
N VAL A 229 -18.21 -21.98 10.52
CA VAL A 229 -17.54 -20.92 11.28
C VAL A 229 -16.65 -21.44 12.40
N LEU A 230 -16.98 -22.62 12.96
CA LEU A 230 -16.15 -23.26 13.98
C LEU A 230 -14.96 -24.04 13.38
N ILE A 231 -14.97 -24.29 12.07
CA ILE A 231 -14.02 -25.18 11.38
C ILE A 231 -12.97 -24.39 10.58
N ASN A 232 -13.33 -23.24 10.00
CA ASN A 232 -12.43 -22.47 9.13
C ASN A 232 -11.87 -21.21 9.81
N ASP A 233 -10.59 -20.88 9.53
CA ASP A 233 -9.97 -19.63 9.98
C ASP A 233 -10.57 -18.43 9.20
N MET A 234 -11.46 -17.69 9.85
CA MET A 234 -12.19 -16.56 9.25
C MET A 234 -11.37 -15.28 9.14
N ARG A 235 -10.14 -15.26 9.66
CA ARG A 235 -9.30 -14.06 9.70
C ARG A 235 -8.95 -13.52 8.32
N ALA A 236 -8.88 -14.39 7.32
CA ALA A 236 -8.51 -14.04 5.94
C ALA A 236 -9.65 -13.39 5.13
N GLY A 237 -10.87 -13.30 5.67
CA GLY A 237 -12.00 -12.67 5.00
C GLY A 237 -13.35 -13.13 5.57
N PHE A 238 -14.01 -12.24 6.29
CA PHE A 238 -15.29 -12.44 6.95
C PHE A 238 -16.35 -11.53 6.33
N SER A 239 -17.29 -12.09 5.56
CA SER A 239 -18.29 -11.30 4.84
C SER A 239 -19.59 -11.14 5.61
N TYR A 240 -19.89 -9.95 6.13
CA TYR A 240 -21.12 -9.65 6.86
C TYR A 240 -21.85 -8.46 6.22
N SER A 241 -23.15 -8.63 5.94
CA SER A 241 -24.04 -7.58 5.39
C SER A 241 -23.50 -6.87 4.14
N GLY A 242 -22.80 -7.59 3.25
CA GLY A 242 -22.23 -7.03 2.01
C GLY A 242 -20.83 -6.44 2.14
N ILE A 243 -20.22 -6.53 3.33
CA ILE A 243 -18.90 -5.99 3.66
C ILE A 243 -17.95 -7.13 3.98
N THR A 244 -16.73 -7.09 3.44
CA THR A 244 -15.70 -8.08 3.75
C THR A 244 -14.73 -7.53 4.79
N PHE A 245 -14.75 -8.08 5.99
CA PHE A 245 -13.83 -7.75 7.09
C PHE A 245 -12.64 -8.69 7.08
N GLU A 246 -11.43 -8.17 7.19
CA GLU A 246 -10.20 -8.97 7.25
C GLU A 246 -9.32 -8.51 8.41
N GLU A 247 -8.81 -9.45 9.20
CA GLU A 247 -7.89 -9.16 10.30
C GLU A 247 -6.50 -8.84 9.72
N TYR A 248 -6.05 -7.60 9.90
CA TYR A 248 -4.74 -7.16 9.42
C TYR A 248 -3.77 -6.92 10.57
N ARG A 249 -2.74 -7.78 10.65
CA ARG A 249 -1.66 -7.73 11.65
C ARG A 249 -0.38 -7.06 11.16
N GLY A 250 -0.49 -6.20 10.15
CA GLY A 250 0.67 -5.47 9.63
C GLY A 250 1.35 -4.64 10.72
N GLN A 251 2.63 -4.89 10.93
CA GLN A 251 3.49 -4.12 11.81
C GLN A 251 4.79 -3.81 11.06
N ALA A 252 5.24 -2.56 11.15
CA ALA A 252 6.57 -2.17 10.70
C ALA A 252 7.45 -1.86 11.91
N SER A 253 8.68 -2.35 11.87
CA SER A 253 9.73 -1.87 12.77
C SER A 253 10.34 -0.62 12.16
N TYR A 254 10.44 0.44 12.96
CA TYR A 254 11.12 1.68 12.61
C TYR A 254 12.27 1.93 13.59
N VAL A 255 13.32 2.58 13.13
CA VAL A 255 14.43 2.98 14.00
C VAL A 255 14.05 4.31 14.63
N LYS A 256 13.96 4.36 15.95
CA LYS A 256 13.74 5.63 16.66
C LYS A 256 14.98 6.51 16.58
N ALA A 257 14.82 7.81 16.80
CA ALA A 257 15.92 8.77 16.92
C ALA A 257 17.03 8.31 17.89
N ASP A 258 16.67 7.53 18.92
CA ASP A 258 17.60 6.97 19.92
C ASP A 258 18.32 5.68 19.46
N GLY A 259 18.17 5.25 18.21
CA GLY A 259 18.77 4.01 17.66
C GLY A 259 18.10 2.71 18.09
N THR A 260 17.04 2.78 18.92
CA THR A 260 16.25 1.61 19.32
C THR A 260 15.17 1.27 18.28
N LEU A 261 14.87 -0.02 18.12
CA LEU A 261 13.78 -0.49 17.25
C LEU A 261 12.43 -0.25 17.93
N GLY A 262 11.60 0.61 17.35
CA GLY A 262 10.19 0.74 17.67
C GLY A 262 9.35 -0.13 16.75
N THR A 263 8.21 -0.64 17.21
CA THR A 263 7.23 -1.31 16.36
C THR A 263 5.99 -0.42 16.24
N ARG A 264 5.60 -0.09 15.01
CA ARG A 264 4.36 0.64 14.70
C ARG A 264 3.38 -0.34 14.09
N ARG A 265 2.21 -0.47 14.71
CA ARG A 265 1.07 -1.18 14.12
C ARG A 265 0.52 -0.34 12.97
N PHE A 266 0.23 -0.97 11.84
CA PHE A 266 -0.38 -0.27 10.70
C PHE A 266 -1.82 0.13 10.98
N ILE A 267 -2.55 -0.59 11.84
CA ILE A 267 -3.89 -0.22 12.31
C ILE A 267 -3.84 -0.17 13.85
N ALA A 268 -4.39 0.89 14.45
CA ALA A 268 -4.39 0.99 15.90
C ALA A 268 -5.38 0.00 16.53
N ALA A 269 -5.19 -0.31 17.81
CA ALA A 269 -6.08 -1.23 18.52
C ALA A 269 -7.51 -0.67 18.58
N GLY A 270 -8.50 -1.48 18.20
CA GLY A 270 -9.89 -1.06 18.15
C GLY A 270 -10.26 -0.24 16.90
N GLU A 271 -9.33 -0.03 15.97
CA GLU A 271 -9.61 0.66 14.72
C GLU A 271 -9.79 -0.33 13.56
N ALA A 272 -10.53 0.11 12.55
CA ALA A 272 -10.59 -0.50 11.23
C ALA A 272 -10.73 0.58 10.15
N HIS A 273 -10.36 0.25 8.92
CA HIS A 273 -10.45 1.17 7.77
C HIS A 273 -11.21 0.50 6.64
N ALA A 274 -12.27 1.17 6.20
CA ALA A 274 -13.12 0.74 5.10
C ALA A 274 -12.70 1.43 3.80
N PHE A 275 -12.65 0.67 2.72
CA PHE A 275 -12.29 1.16 1.39
C PHE A 275 -12.95 0.32 0.27
N PRO A 276 -13.22 0.93 -0.88
CA PRO A 276 -13.71 0.20 -2.05
C PRO A 276 -12.65 -0.70 -2.65
N VAL A 277 -13.11 -1.84 -3.19
CA VAL A 277 -12.31 -2.72 -4.05
C VAL A 277 -12.94 -2.75 -5.44
N GLY A 278 -12.11 -3.01 -6.45
CA GLY A 278 -12.54 -3.11 -7.86
C GLY A 278 -12.90 -1.76 -8.50
N THR A 279 -12.40 -0.67 -7.94
CA THR A 279 -12.44 0.67 -8.56
C THR A 279 -11.48 0.78 -9.73
N VAL A 280 -11.74 1.71 -10.65
CA VAL A 280 -10.93 1.87 -11.86
C VAL A 280 -9.72 2.78 -11.60
N ASP A 281 -9.96 3.94 -10.97
CA ASP A 281 -8.97 5.01 -10.80
C ASP A 281 -8.98 5.63 -9.39
N THR A 282 -9.58 4.98 -8.40
CA THR A 282 -9.58 5.49 -7.01
C THR A 282 -8.18 5.42 -6.37
N PHE A 283 -7.37 4.41 -6.70
CA PHE A 283 -6.06 4.16 -6.07
C PHE A 283 -4.97 4.00 -7.12
N ALA A 284 -3.75 4.48 -6.84
CA ALA A 284 -2.58 4.25 -7.68
C ALA A 284 -1.29 4.34 -6.86
N THR A 285 -0.25 3.60 -7.28
CA THR A 285 1.14 3.85 -6.82
C THR A 285 1.92 4.49 -7.95
N TYR A 286 2.35 5.74 -7.76
CA TYR A 286 3.23 6.41 -8.71
C TYR A 286 4.68 6.06 -8.42
N PHE A 287 5.45 5.71 -9.46
CA PHE A 287 6.89 5.51 -9.34
C PHE A 287 7.65 6.54 -10.16
N ALA A 288 8.52 7.31 -9.50
CA ALA A 288 9.42 8.25 -10.17
C ALA A 288 10.76 7.58 -10.54
N PRO A 289 11.47 8.11 -11.55
CA PRO A 289 12.80 7.63 -11.86
C PRO A 289 13.79 7.91 -10.72
N ALA A 290 14.84 7.09 -10.66
CA ALA A 290 16.01 7.30 -9.82
C ALA A 290 16.78 8.58 -10.22
N ASP A 291 17.58 9.10 -9.28
CA ASP A 291 18.47 10.25 -9.48
C ASP A 291 19.81 9.90 -10.18
N PHE A 292 19.91 8.70 -10.77
CA PHE A 292 21.06 8.30 -11.55
C PHE A 292 21.08 9.00 -12.92
N ASN A 293 22.29 9.32 -13.39
CA ASN A 293 22.49 9.90 -14.73
C ASN A 293 21.89 9.04 -15.84
N GLU A 294 21.91 7.72 -15.66
CA GLU A 294 21.40 6.74 -16.60
C GLU A 294 19.86 6.64 -16.61
N THR A 295 19.18 7.12 -15.57
CA THR A 295 17.72 7.03 -15.41
C THR A 295 16.99 8.35 -15.69
N VAL A 296 17.73 9.41 -16.05
CA VAL A 296 17.17 10.70 -16.41
C VAL A 296 16.19 10.57 -17.58
N ASN A 297 14.98 11.12 -17.41
CA ASN A 297 13.90 11.09 -18.41
C ASN A 297 13.42 9.67 -18.82
N THR A 298 13.72 8.66 -18.00
CA THR A 298 13.14 7.31 -18.15
C THR A 298 11.84 7.17 -17.35
N LEU A 299 11.06 6.14 -17.65
CA LEU A 299 9.91 5.79 -16.83
C LEU A 299 10.40 5.22 -15.49
N GLY A 300 9.77 5.66 -14.40
CA GLY A 300 10.05 5.16 -13.06
C GLY A 300 9.83 3.65 -12.94
N GLN A 301 10.74 2.98 -12.24
CA GLN A 301 10.68 1.56 -11.91
C GLN A 301 10.48 1.39 -10.40
N PRO A 302 9.98 0.22 -9.94
CA PRO A 302 9.72 0.00 -8.52
C PRO A 302 10.96 0.13 -7.64
N LEU A 303 12.07 -0.45 -8.10
CA LEU A 303 13.36 -0.41 -7.43
C LEU A 303 14.46 -0.19 -8.45
N TYR A 304 15.49 0.53 -8.04
CA TYR A 304 16.76 0.66 -8.75
C TYR A 304 17.88 0.16 -7.86
N ALA A 305 18.87 -0.51 -8.45
CA ALA A 305 20.04 -1.01 -7.75
C ALA A 305 21.31 -0.69 -8.55
N LYS A 306 22.34 -0.19 -7.86
CA LYS A 306 23.65 0.12 -8.43
C LYS A 306 24.73 -0.33 -7.45
N GLN A 307 25.84 -0.79 -7.98
CA GLN A 307 27.02 -1.14 -7.19
C GLN A 307 28.22 -0.31 -7.63
N GLU A 308 29.11 -0.02 -6.71
CA GLU A 308 30.37 0.67 -6.99
C GLU A 308 31.51 0.02 -6.18
N PRO A 309 32.68 -0.27 -6.80
CA PRO A 309 33.83 -0.74 -6.04
C PRO A 309 34.30 0.36 -5.07
N ARG A 310 34.61 -0.04 -3.84
CA ARG A 310 35.15 0.89 -2.85
C ARG A 310 36.53 1.40 -3.23
N LYS A 311 36.95 2.50 -2.61
CA LYS A 311 38.33 2.99 -2.70
C LYS A 311 39.31 1.85 -2.43
N PHE A 312 40.24 1.65 -3.36
CA PHE A 312 41.26 0.59 -3.36
C PHE A 312 40.71 -0.85 -3.46
N ASP A 313 39.51 -1.05 -4.02
CA ASP A 313 38.88 -2.38 -4.20
C ASP A 313 38.69 -3.16 -2.89
N ARG A 314 38.52 -2.44 -1.77
CA ARG A 314 38.33 -3.02 -0.42
C ARG A 314 36.86 -3.36 -0.16
N GLY A 315 36.21 -4.00 -1.12
CA GLY A 315 34.79 -4.34 -1.09
C GLY A 315 33.96 -3.59 -2.13
N THR A 316 32.66 -3.80 -2.09
CA THR A 316 31.69 -3.25 -3.04
C THR A 316 30.57 -2.57 -2.27
N ASP A 317 30.35 -1.29 -2.54
CA ASP A 317 29.19 -0.56 -2.03
C ASP A 317 27.97 -0.91 -2.88
N LEU A 318 26.84 -1.13 -2.22
CA LEU A 318 25.54 -1.36 -2.83
C LEU A 318 24.60 -0.22 -2.51
N HIS A 319 24.02 0.37 -3.55
CA HIS A 319 23.02 1.40 -3.42
C HIS A 319 21.71 0.92 -4.04
N THR A 320 20.63 1.00 -3.27
CA THR A 320 19.28 0.76 -3.76
C THR A 320 18.41 1.98 -3.50
N GLN A 321 17.53 2.31 -4.43
CA GLN A 321 16.59 3.40 -4.23
C GLN A 321 15.20 3.04 -4.76
N SER A 322 14.18 3.55 -4.09
CA SER A 322 12.79 3.49 -4.51
C SER A 322 12.14 4.86 -4.33
N ASN A 323 11.38 5.28 -5.33
CA ASN A 323 10.64 6.55 -5.29
C ASN A 323 9.12 6.30 -5.49
N PRO A 324 8.43 5.66 -4.53
CA PRO A 324 7.00 5.40 -4.63
C PRO A 324 6.16 6.51 -3.97
N LEU A 325 5.03 6.84 -4.58
CA LEU A 325 3.96 7.61 -3.96
C LEU A 325 2.62 6.89 -4.17
N PRO A 326 2.19 6.07 -3.19
CA PRO A 326 0.82 5.58 -3.13
C PRO A 326 -0.14 6.74 -2.91
N MET A 327 -1.26 6.76 -3.63
CA MET A 327 -2.25 7.83 -3.54
C MET A 327 -3.66 7.28 -3.68
N CYS A 328 -4.57 7.85 -2.89
CA CYS A 328 -6.00 7.76 -3.13
C CYS A 328 -6.45 9.04 -3.83
N HIS A 329 -6.98 8.91 -5.05
CA HIS A 329 -7.50 10.04 -5.83
C HIS A 329 -8.85 10.55 -5.33
N ARG A 330 -9.55 9.74 -4.52
CA ARG A 330 -10.85 10.08 -3.94
C ARG A 330 -10.85 9.76 -2.44
N PRO A 331 -10.24 10.62 -1.60
CA PRO A 331 -10.16 10.33 -0.17
C PRO A 331 -11.53 10.27 0.52
N GLY A 332 -12.60 10.80 -0.09
CA GLY A 332 -13.97 10.70 0.43
C GLY A 332 -14.54 9.27 0.53
N VAL A 333 -13.91 8.27 -0.11
CA VAL A 333 -14.29 6.85 0.05
C VAL A 333 -13.58 6.16 1.22
N LEU A 334 -12.65 6.85 1.90
CA LEU A 334 -11.88 6.32 3.01
C LEU A 334 -12.62 6.61 4.31
N ILE A 335 -13.10 5.56 4.96
CA ILE A 335 -13.90 5.70 6.18
C ILE A 335 -13.17 5.00 7.32
N LYS A 336 -12.93 5.73 8.40
CA LYS A 336 -12.37 5.18 9.64
C LYS A 336 -13.49 4.57 10.47
N LEU A 337 -13.27 3.38 10.98
CA LEU A 337 -14.15 2.70 11.92
C LEU A 337 -13.46 2.62 13.27
N THR A 338 -14.21 2.90 14.33
CA THR A 338 -13.70 2.83 15.70
C THR A 338 -14.61 1.93 16.54
N SER A 339 -14.04 0.97 17.25
CA SER A 339 -14.77 0.26 18.30
C SER A 339 -15.01 1.21 19.47
N ALA A 340 -16.27 1.49 19.75
CA ALA A 340 -16.70 2.22 20.95
C ALA A 340 -17.03 1.24 22.09
#